data_AF-A0A3M2AQL5-F1
#
_entry.id   AF-A0A3M2AQL5-F1
#
_cell.length_a   1.000
_cell.length_b   1.000
_cell.length_c   1.000
_cell.angle_alpha   90.00
_cell.angle_beta   90.00
_cell.angle_gamma   90.00
#
_symmetry.space_group_name_H-M   'P 1'
#
loop_
_entity.id
_entity.type
_entity.pdbx_description
1 polymer ?
#
loop_
_entity_poly.entity_id
_entity_poly.type
_entity_poly.pdbx_seq_one_letter_code
_entity_poly.pdbx_strand_id
1 'polypeptide(L)'
;MLLVAVLLPAALPAVPLPQDPPRQRGRGLHGYIGYQAEQPPDRAEYGYGMSFYSAAWTLVEQPLARFQVGLAGCWILPDNRDDRDRPLAPEGTLARTWKERGPTWASVFQTIEGGLGYWRGNRFRYGPPKFSMNATPQCYDYEIGSPGWSFFYDTQALPDERLGLAQLSNRLLVPPDGLPFAGEPDGDFLGYAWMALPFTDPVPARGGRAPTGPNSWTCFLAADNFKGPIAFFVPETWSKIADLFREPYLHGRGLDSRPGLMNGGAMEINTVPQLVARDAAGRSWSKIPSLRFPIDDRGRAVLVEDVTYWSRAALWDEFLAWRRGGPAPSGAFSPNGAFRARLLTRTPAFDQDGLPIEGVAETFDTAVFPDGSWGLIWKEGGDAPPGRFPQFFRHEDGRRVAVSADEVPAETGLQEASFEPAGRGPAFTSPARGAWIEPGPAAGPFTTVLGDGSRVTYCWYRFIDQPVFQQYRWSESKKRDLQELVERLHRAWPIDRDYLPPPTSGRLVRLDPALLVEPPPGMEAGYVPIVVRQEDGGSGG
;
A
#
# COMPACT_ATOMS: atom_id res chain seq x y z
N MET A 1 66.40 -12.36 41.81
CA MET A 1 66.05 -11.78 40.49
C MET A 1 64.74 -12.41 40.05
N LEU A 2 63.74 -11.56 39.80
CA LEU A 2 62.40 -11.78 39.20
C LEU A 2 61.50 -12.89 39.78
N LEU A 3 60.57 -12.48 40.64
CA LEU A 3 59.26 -13.12 40.79
C LEU A 3 58.39 -12.75 39.58
N VAL A 4 57.86 -13.75 38.87
CA VAL A 4 56.84 -13.57 37.84
C VAL A 4 55.46 -13.64 38.51
N ALA A 5 54.75 -12.52 38.55
CA ALA A 5 53.37 -12.45 39.02
C ALA A 5 52.43 -12.88 37.88
N VAL A 6 51.69 -13.96 38.11
CA VAL A 6 50.60 -14.41 37.23
C VAL A 6 49.35 -13.59 37.59
N LEU A 7 48.93 -12.71 36.68
CA LEU A 7 47.67 -11.98 36.75
C LEU A 7 46.52 -12.92 36.36
N LEU A 8 45.66 -13.24 37.32
CA LEU A 8 44.37 -13.88 37.07
C LEU A 8 43.39 -12.85 36.47
N PRO A 9 42.58 -13.23 35.46
CA PRO A 9 41.58 -12.32 34.90
C PRO A 9 40.49 -12.05 35.96
N ALA A 10 40.15 -10.78 36.14
CA ALA A 10 39.07 -10.37 37.02
C ALA A 10 37.75 -10.99 36.52
N ALA A 11 37.06 -11.72 37.38
CA ALA A 11 35.72 -12.22 37.10
C ALA A 11 34.78 -11.01 36.93
N LEU A 12 34.18 -10.89 35.75
CA LEU A 12 33.10 -9.94 35.50
C LEU A 12 31.95 -10.24 36.49
N PRO A 13 31.31 -9.21 37.08
CA PRO A 13 30.15 -9.43 37.95
C PRO A 13 29.07 -10.18 37.17
N ALA A 14 28.56 -11.27 37.75
CA ALA A 14 27.39 -11.96 37.19
C ALA A 14 26.20 -10.98 37.26
N VAL A 15 25.68 -10.59 36.10
CA VAL A 15 24.43 -9.83 36.01
C VAL A 15 23.32 -10.69 36.63
N PRO A 16 22.58 -10.21 37.64
CA PRO A 16 21.46 -10.96 38.21
C PRO A 16 20.47 -11.31 37.10
N LEU A 17 20.06 -12.58 37.03
CA LEU A 17 19.04 -13.00 36.08
C LEU A 17 17.73 -12.23 36.37
N PRO A 18 16.97 -11.83 35.32
CA PRO A 18 15.72 -11.11 35.49
C PRO A 18 14.75 -11.88 36.40
N GLN A 19 14.06 -11.19 37.31
CA GLN A 19 13.02 -11.81 38.15
C GLN A 19 11.86 -12.36 37.30
N ASP A 20 11.61 -11.75 36.14
CA ASP A 20 10.67 -12.19 35.11
C ASP A 20 11.30 -11.93 33.73
N PRO A 21 11.38 -12.91 32.81
CA PRO A 21 11.92 -12.68 31.48
C PRO A 21 11.00 -11.74 30.66
N PRO A 22 11.56 -10.93 29.74
CA PRO A 22 10.77 -10.08 28.86
C PRO A 22 9.68 -10.83 28.10
N ARG A 23 8.45 -10.29 28.08
CA ARG A 23 7.30 -10.92 27.42
C ARG A 23 6.83 -10.11 26.23
N GLN A 24 6.70 -10.76 25.07
CA GLN A 24 6.24 -10.10 23.85
C GLN A 24 4.71 -9.88 23.85
N ARG A 25 4.28 -8.69 23.42
CA ARG A 25 2.89 -8.30 23.18
C ARG A 25 2.75 -7.60 21.82
N GLY A 26 1.53 -7.48 21.30
CA GLY A 26 1.26 -6.90 19.97
C GLY A 26 0.79 -5.44 19.95
N ARG A 27 1.00 -4.66 21.01
CA ARG A 27 0.47 -3.29 21.15
C ARG A 27 1.57 -2.30 21.58
N GLY A 28 2.76 -2.44 20.97
CA GLY A 28 3.96 -1.69 21.32
C GLY A 28 4.02 -0.28 20.77
N LEU A 29 3.47 -0.06 19.58
CA LEU A 29 3.35 1.26 18.98
C LEU A 29 2.14 1.28 18.05
N HIS A 30 1.34 2.32 18.16
CA HIS A 30 0.24 2.66 17.25
C HIS A 30 0.22 4.19 17.03
N GLY A 31 -0.18 4.63 15.84
CA GLY A 31 -0.26 6.05 15.52
C GLY A 31 -0.13 6.34 14.03
N TYR A 32 -0.08 7.63 13.69
CA TYR A 32 0.04 8.09 12.30
C TYR A 32 1.11 9.17 12.20
N ILE A 33 2.02 9.00 11.25
CA ILE A 33 2.95 10.05 10.82
C ILE A 33 2.45 10.54 9.47
N GLY A 34 1.81 11.71 9.41
CA GLY A 34 1.11 12.14 8.21
C GLY A 34 1.25 13.61 7.88
N TYR A 35 0.94 13.91 6.63
CA TYR A 35 0.91 15.24 6.06
C TYR A 35 -0.51 15.57 5.58
N GLN A 36 -0.79 16.86 5.47
CA GLN A 36 -1.96 17.35 4.74
C GLN A 36 -1.49 17.94 3.41
N ALA A 37 -2.34 17.83 2.40
CA ALA A 37 -2.10 18.42 1.09
C ALA A 37 -3.10 19.55 0.85
N GLU A 38 -2.60 20.70 0.40
CA GLU A 38 -3.43 21.80 -0.09
C GLU A 38 -4.41 21.26 -1.13
N GLN A 39 -5.67 21.66 -0.99
CA GLN A 39 -6.74 21.20 -1.87
C GLN A 39 -6.85 22.13 -3.07
N PRO A 40 -7.08 21.59 -4.29
CA PRO A 40 -7.37 22.42 -5.44
C PRO A 40 -8.62 23.29 -5.17
N PRO A 41 -8.64 24.56 -5.64
CA PRO A 41 -9.81 25.42 -5.51
C PRO A 41 -11.08 24.78 -6.09
N ASP A 42 -10.96 24.17 -7.28
CA ASP A 42 -11.99 23.34 -7.89
C ASP A 42 -11.67 21.85 -7.70
N ARG A 43 -12.24 21.26 -6.64
CA ARG A 43 -12.03 19.83 -6.36
C ARG A 43 -12.75 18.90 -7.34
N ALA A 44 -13.79 19.38 -8.01
CA ALA A 44 -14.49 18.57 -9.00
C ALA A 44 -13.67 18.47 -10.29
N GLU A 45 -12.95 19.54 -10.66
CA GLU A 45 -12.04 19.56 -11.80
C GLU A 45 -10.85 18.62 -11.60
N TYR A 46 -10.18 18.68 -10.44
CA TYR A 46 -8.91 17.98 -10.16
C TYR A 46 -9.09 16.63 -9.44
N GLY A 47 -10.31 16.10 -9.37
CA GLY A 47 -10.60 14.82 -8.74
C GLY A 47 -10.51 13.61 -9.69
N TYR A 48 -9.86 13.72 -10.85
CA TYR A 48 -9.76 12.62 -11.82
C TYR A 48 -8.49 11.79 -11.66
N GLY A 49 -7.50 12.29 -10.94
CA GLY A 49 -6.36 11.48 -10.55
C GLY A 49 -5.51 12.11 -9.47
N MET A 50 -4.57 11.32 -8.99
CA MET A 50 -3.58 11.71 -7.98
C MET A 50 -2.27 10.99 -8.25
N SER A 51 -1.13 11.67 -8.07
CA SER A 51 0.20 11.06 -8.05
C SER A 51 1.09 11.64 -6.96
N PHE A 52 2.06 10.85 -6.51
CA PHE A 52 3.15 11.30 -5.64
C PHE A 52 4.29 10.28 -5.68
N TYR A 53 5.44 10.69 -5.15
CA TYR A 53 6.57 9.80 -4.87
C TYR A 53 6.60 9.48 -3.39
N SER A 54 6.71 8.20 -3.06
CA SER A 54 6.80 7.70 -1.68
C SER A 54 8.09 6.92 -1.49
N ALA A 55 8.84 7.24 -0.43
CA ALA A 55 10.11 6.60 -0.16
C ALA A 55 9.90 5.12 0.20
N ALA A 56 10.71 4.23 -0.39
CA ALA A 56 10.80 2.83 -0.02
C ALA A 56 12.09 2.60 0.77
N TRP A 57 11.98 1.98 1.94
CA TRP A 57 13.15 1.63 2.74
C TRP A 57 12.91 0.47 3.70
N THR A 58 13.99 -0.20 4.11
CA THR A 58 13.98 -1.22 5.17
C THR A 58 13.83 -0.59 6.55
N LEU A 59 12.59 -0.59 7.06
CA LEU A 59 12.19 0.00 8.35
C LEU A 59 12.63 -0.87 9.53
N VAL A 60 12.63 -2.19 9.36
CA VAL A 60 13.01 -3.19 10.36
C VAL A 60 14.06 -4.12 9.79
N GLU A 61 15.03 -4.48 10.62
CA GLU A 61 16.20 -5.29 10.22
C GLU A 61 15.86 -6.70 9.74
N GLN A 62 14.75 -7.25 10.23
CA GLN A 62 14.25 -8.55 9.80
C GLN A 62 12.72 -8.57 9.84
N PRO A 63 12.06 -9.47 9.10
CA PRO A 63 10.62 -9.69 9.23
C PRO A 63 10.23 -10.08 10.65
N LEU A 64 9.25 -9.38 11.24
CA LEU A 64 8.79 -9.61 12.61
C LEU A 64 7.34 -10.10 12.67
N ALA A 65 7.06 -11.02 13.60
CA ALA A 65 5.71 -11.38 13.94
C ALA A 65 4.98 -10.17 14.57
N ARG A 66 3.67 -10.05 14.31
CA ARG A 66 2.82 -8.97 14.85
C ARG A 66 3.29 -7.57 14.45
N PHE A 67 3.84 -7.43 13.24
CA PHE A 67 4.27 -6.16 12.68
C PHE A 67 3.39 -5.77 11.49
N GLN A 68 2.83 -4.56 11.55
CA GLN A 68 2.06 -3.92 10.49
C GLN A 68 2.29 -2.41 10.49
N VAL A 69 2.88 -1.92 9.41
CA VAL A 69 3.08 -0.49 9.18
C VAL A 69 2.87 -0.20 7.69
N GLY A 70 1.86 0.59 7.35
CA GLY A 70 1.77 1.20 6.02
C GLY A 70 2.76 2.36 5.95
N LEU A 71 3.59 2.42 4.91
CA LEU A 71 4.42 3.59 4.65
C LEU A 71 3.56 4.71 4.04
N ALA A 72 4.17 5.83 3.69
CA ALA A 72 3.44 6.99 3.23
C ALA A 72 2.58 6.67 2.00
N GLY A 73 1.27 6.64 2.20
CA GLY A 73 0.27 6.39 1.18
C GLY A 73 -0.90 7.37 1.29
N CYS A 74 -1.95 7.12 0.52
CA CYS A 74 -3.14 7.95 0.52
C CYS A 74 -4.43 7.13 0.44
N TRP A 75 -5.55 7.80 0.71
CA TRP A 75 -6.89 7.27 0.52
C TRP A 75 -7.63 8.13 -0.49
N ILE A 76 -8.24 7.49 -1.49
CA ILE A 76 -9.12 8.14 -2.45
C ILE A 76 -10.55 7.68 -2.17
N LEU A 77 -11.43 8.65 -1.88
CA LEU A 77 -12.83 8.41 -1.60
C LEU A 77 -13.71 9.13 -2.62
N PRO A 78 -14.90 8.63 -2.97
CA PRO A 78 -15.77 9.33 -3.91
C PRO A 78 -16.34 10.62 -3.31
N ASP A 79 -16.32 11.71 -4.07
CA ASP A 79 -16.84 13.01 -3.63
C ASP A 79 -18.37 12.99 -3.50
N ASN A 80 -18.83 12.88 -2.25
CA ASN A 80 -20.23 12.90 -1.85
C ASN A 80 -20.54 14.05 -0.88
N ARG A 81 -19.80 15.16 -0.98
CA ARG A 81 -20.02 16.33 -0.10
C ARG A 81 -21.32 17.10 -0.40
N ASP A 82 -22.00 16.75 -1.49
CA ASP A 82 -23.30 17.27 -1.90
C ASP A 82 -24.45 16.82 -0.97
N ASP A 83 -24.28 15.76 -0.19
CA ASP A 83 -25.23 15.33 0.84
C ASP A 83 -24.49 14.97 2.13
N ARG A 84 -24.86 15.63 3.23
CA ARG A 84 -24.18 15.50 4.53
C ARG A 84 -24.99 14.77 5.58
N ASP A 85 -26.17 14.26 5.21
CA ASP A 85 -27.14 13.74 6.17
C ASP A 85 -27.47 12.26 5.93
N ARG A 86 -27.36 11.78 4.69
CA ARG A 86 -27.77 10.41 4.34
C ARG A 86 -26.61 9.42 4.36
N PRO A 87 -26.78 8.23 4.97
CA PRO A 87 -25.74 7.22 5.01
C PRO A 87 -25.48 6.64 3.61
N LEU A 88 -24.20 6.59 3.23
CA LEU A 88 -23.72 5.93 2.03
C LEU A 88 -23.45 4.43 2.26
N ALA A 89 -23.21 4.03 3.50
CA ALA A 89 -23.08 2.64 3.90
C ALA A 89 -24.44 2.08 4.33
N PRO A 90 -25.08 1.18 3.55
CA PRO A 90 -26.35 0.57 3.91
C PRO A 90 -26.24 -0.29 5.17
N GLU A 91 -27.34 -0.40 5.92
CA GLU A 91 -27.45 -1.34 7.03
C GLU A 91 -27.19 -2.78 6.57
N GLY A 92 -26.47 -3.53 7.40
CA GLY A 92 -26.03 -4.90 7.09
C GLY A 92 -24.64 -5.01 6.48
N THR A 93 -24.01 -3.90 6.10
CA THR A 93 -22.57 -3.88 5.75
C THR A 93 -21.67 -4.02 6.99
N LEU A 94 -20.44 -4.51 6.82
CA LEU A 94 -19.47 -4.67 7.90
C LEU A 94 -19.17 -3.35 8.60
N ALA A 95 -19.00 -2.27 7.83
CA ALA A 95 -18.78 -0.94 8.41
C ALA A 95 -19.86 -0.58 9.44
N ARG A 96 -21.13 -0.94 9.22
CA ARG A 96 -22.24 -0.62 10.14
C ARG A 96 -22.19 -1.37 11.48
N THR A 97 -21.27 -2.32 11.65
CA THR A 97 -21.02 -2.97 12.94
C THR A 97 -19.93 -2.27 13.77
N TRP A 98 -19.29 -1.23 13.22
CA TRP A 98 -18.21 -0.50 13.89
C TRP A 98 -18.74 0.65 14.74
N LYS A 99 -17.85 1.31 15.51
CA LYS A 99 -18.15 2.58 16.17
C LYS A 99 -18.73 3.55 15.13
N GLU A 100 -19.80 4.24 15.50
CA GLU A 100 -20.55 5.13 14.61
C GLU A 100 -19.63 6.09 13.83
N ARG A 101 -19.76 6.07 12.50
CA ARG A 101 -19.10 6.98 11.56
C ARG A 101 -20.10 7.86 10.79
N GLY A 102 -21.26 8.05 11.39
CA GLY A 102 -22.38 8.81 10.85
C GLY A 102 -22.17 10.33 10.85
N PRO A 103 -23.13 11.08 10.28
CA PRO A 103 -24.38 10.57 9.71
C PRO A 103 -24.20 9.91 8.32
N THR A 104 -23.16 10.28 7.55
CA THR A 104 -23.02 9.82 6.15
C THR A 104 -22.26 8.52 5.96
N TRP A 105 -21.40 8.11 6.89
CA TRP A 105 -20.52 6.95 6.72
C TRP A 105 -19.57 7.04 5.51
N ALA A 106 -19.37 8.25 4.95
CA ALA A 106 -18.58 8.45 3.73
C ALA A 106 -17.14 7.96 3.86
N SER A 107 -16.54 8.07 5.05
CA SER A 107 -15.15 7.65 5.33
C SER A 107 -14.89 6.15 5.16
N VAL A 108 -15.95 5.34 5.08
CA VAL A 108 -15.86 3.88 4.94
C VAL A 108 -16.79 3.37 3.84
N PHE A 109 -17.32 4.24 2.98
CA PHE A 109 -18.21 3.82 1.90
C PHE A 109 -17.43 3.07 0.81
N GLN A 110 -16.47 3.76 0.20
CA GLN A 110 -15.55 3.23 -0.79
C GLN A 110 -14.19 3.88 -0.64
N THR A 111 -13.12 3.08 -0.72
CA THR A 111 -11.73 3.58 -0.70
C THR A 111 -10.90 2.89 -1.76
N ILE A 112 -10.04 3.65 -2.43
CA ILE A 112 -8.76 3.13 -2.96
C ILE A 112 -7.69 3.50 -1.93
N GLU A 113 -6.91 2.51 -1.53
CA GLU A 113 -5.93 2.60 -0.45
C GLU A 113 -4.71 1.68 -0.73
N GLY A 114 -3.90 1.43 0.30
CA GLY A 114 -2.69 0.63 0.18
C GLY A 114 -1.47 1.48 -0.18
N GLY A 115 -0.65 0.96 -1.11
CA GLY A 115 0.67 1.49 -1.37
C GLY A 115 1.78 0.67 -0.72
N LEU A 116 2.89 1.33 -0.39
CA LEU A 116 4.04 0.72 0.26
C LEU A 116 3.71 0.34 1.71
N GLY A 117 4.08 -0.86 2.13
CA GLY A 117 3.90 -1.23 3.53
C GLY A 117 4.42 -2.61 3.91
N TYR A 118 4.41 -2.82 5.21
CA TYR A 118 4.61 -4.07 5.91
C TYR A 118 3.22 -4.53 6.34
N TRP A 119 2.56 -5.37 5.55
CA TRP A 119 1.17 -5.72 5.83
C TRP A 119 1.09 -6.98 6.71
N ARG A 120 0.18 -6.98 7.68
CA ARG A 120 0.07 -8.05 8.68
C ARG A 120 -0.17 -9.43 8.08
N GLY A 121 -0.86 -9.52 6.94
CA GLY A 121 -1.09 -10.80 6.30
C GLY A 121 -0.05 -11.18 5.24
N ASN A 122 0.97 -10.34 4.97
CA ASN A 122 2.04 -10.75 4.05
C ASN A 122 2.62 -12.09 4.51
N ARG A 123 2.74 -13.03 3.58
CA ARG A 123 3.17 -14.41 3.84
C ARG A 123 4.62 -14.64 3.50
N PHE A 124 5.16 -13.84 2.59
CA PHE A 124 6.54 -13.97 2.10
C PHE A 124 7.27 -12.65 2.36
N ARG A 125 7.54 -12.38 3.64
CA ARG A 125 8.29 -11.19 4.07
C ARG A 125 9.78 -11.43 3.90
N TYR A 126 10.54 -10.40 3.54
CA TYR A 126 11.96 -10.52 3.17
C TYR A 126 12.85 -9.33 3.56
N GLY A 127 12.33 -8.39 4.37
CA GLY A 127 13.08 -7.22 4.85
C GLY A 127 12.41 -5.92 4.42
N PRO A 128 12.51 -5.50 3.14
CA PRO A 128 11.87 -4.29 2.63
C PRO A 128 10.31 -4.34 2.62
N PRO A 129 9.63 -3.19 2.43
CA PRO A 129 8.19 -3.14 2.26
C PRO A 129 7.81 -3.71 0.88
N LYS A 130 6.50 -3.92 0.68
CA LYS A 130 5.93 -4.27 -0.63
C LYS A 130 4.89 -3.25 -1.05
N PHE A 131 4.70 -3.09 -2.35
CA PHE A 131 3.61 -2.28 -2.90
C PHE A 131 2.35 -3.14 -3.10
N SER A 132 1.17 -2.57 -2.83
CA SER A 132 -0.14 -3.21 -3.00
C SER A 132 -1.20 -2.21 -3.49
N MET A 133 -2.19 -2.70 -4.27
CA MET A 133 -3.26 -1.90 -4.87
C MET A 133 -4.58 -2.16 -4.15
N ASN A 134 -4.67 -1.71 -2.91
CA ASN A 134 -5.78 -2.06 -2.05
C ASN A 134 -7.02 -1.21 -2.36
N ALA A 135 -8.20 -1.79 -2.21
CA ALA A 135 -9.46 -1.06 -2.26
C ALA A 135 -10.55 -1.75 -1.43
N THR A 136 -11.47 -0.93 -0.93
CA THR A 136 -12.73 -1.38 -0.32
C THR A 136 -13.90 -0.82 -1.13
N PRO A 137 -14.55 -1.61 -1.99
CA PRO A 137 -15.61 -1.10 -2.87
C PRO A 137 -17.01 -1.14 -2.25
N GLN A 138 -17.17 -1.80 -1.10
CA GLN A 138 -18.47 -2.07 -0.51
C GLN A 138 -18.41 -2.04 1.02
N CYS A 139 -18.15 -0.88 1.62
CA CYS A 139 -18.29 -0.72 3.06
C CYS A 139 -17.52 -1.74 3.92
N TYR A 140 -16.32 -2.12 3.45
CA TYR A 140 -15.47 -3.16 4.03
C TYR A 140 -16.11 -4.56 4.11
N ASP A 141 -17.21 -4.86 3.41
CA ASP A 141 -17.76 -6.23 3.30
C ASP A 141 -16.79 -7.21 2.64
N TYR A 142 -15.91 -6.66 1.81
CA TYR A 142 -14.75 -7.32 1.25
C TYR A 142 -13.77 -6.27 0.75
N GLU A 143 -12.53 -6.70 0.65
CA GLU A 143 -11.42 -5.92 0.15
C GLU A 143 -10.80 -6.60 -1.07
N ILE A 144 -10.12 -5.81 -1.92
CA ILE A 144 -9.38 -6.28 -3.10
C ILE A 144 -7.96 -5.75 -2.98
N GLY A 145 -6.94 -6.62 -3.02
CA GLY A 145 -5.52 -6.22 -2.91
C GLY A 145 -4.70 -6.42 -4.19
N SER A 146 -5.12 -7.34 -5.05
CA SER A 146 -4.47 -7.65 -6.34
C SER A 146 -5.47 -8.35 -7.28
N PRO A 147 -5.13 -8.58 -8.57
CA PRO A 147 -6.00 -9.30 -9.51
C PRO A 147 -6.38 -10.69 -8.96
N GLY A 148 -7.64 -10.84 -8.56
CA GLY A 148 -8.19 -12.08 -8.04
C GLY A 148 -8.20 -12.24 -6.52
N TRP A 149 -7.54 -11.36 -5.77
CA TRP A 149 -7.28 -11.60 -4.36
C TRP A 149 -7.78 -10.48 -3.47
N SER A 150 -8.22 -10.85 -2.27
CA SER A 150 -8.52 -9.89 -1.23
C SER A 150 -7.24 -9.26 -0.69
N PHE A 151 -7.35 -8.50 0.40
CA PHE A 151 -6.20 -8.28 1.25
C PHE A 151 -5.65 -9.62 1.74
N PHE A 152 -4.55 -9.57 2.47
CA PHE A 152 -3.75 -10.71 2.85
C PHE A 152 -4.39 -11.67 3.91
N TYR A 153 -5.72 -11.69 4.02
CA TYR A 153 -6.48 -12.46 5.01
C TYR A 153 -6.74 -13.92 4.60
N ASP A 154 -6.84 -14.21 3.30
CA ASP A 154 -7.23 -15.53 2.79
C ASP A 154 -6.24 -16.11 1.78
N THR A 155 -6.13 -17.43 1.75
CA THR A 155 -5.35 -18.26 0.82
C THR A 155 -6.08 -18.57 -0.48
N GLN A 156 -7.39 -18.34 -0.51
CA GLN A 156 -8.23 -18.50 -1.69
C GLN A 156 -8.54 -17.16 -2.35
N ALA A 157 -8.67 -17.19 -3.67
CA ALA A 157 -9.09 -16.02 -4.44
C ALA A 157 -10.48 -15.56 -3.98
N LEU A 158 -10.78 -14.30 -4.26
CA LEU A 158 -12.14 -13.77 -4.08
C LEU A 158 -13.14 -14.63 -4.90
N PRO A 159 -14.36 -14.83 -4.40
CA PRO A 159 -15.45 -15.36 -5.20
C PRO A 159 -15.64 -14.57 -6.50
N ASP A 160 -16.11 -15.24 -7.56
CA ASP A 160 -16.23 -14.67 -8.91
C ASP A 160 -16.98 -13.32 -8.93
N GLU A 161 -18.03 -13.17 -8.12
CA GLU A 161 -18.85 -11.96 -7.99
C GLU A 161 -18.22 -10.82 -7.17
N ARG A 162 -17.03 -11.04 -6.60
CA ARG A 162 -16.25 -10.07 -5.81
C ARG A 162 -14.93 -9.67 -6.46
N LEU A 163 -14.54 -10.31 -7.56
CA LEU A 163 -13.41 -9.86 -8.37
C LEU A 163 -13.65 -8.40 -8.81
N GLY A 164 -12.61 -7.57 -8.90
CA GLY A 164 -12.80 -6.17 -9.32
C GLY A 164 -11.59 -5.46 -9.91
N LEU A 165 -10.39 -6.03 -9.85
CA LEU A 165 -9.17 -5.46 -10.40
C LEU A 165 -8.75 -6.22 -11.66
N ALA A 166 -8.69 -5.52 -12.80
CA ALA A 166 -8.18 -6.06 -14.06
C ALA A 166 -6.71 -5.70 -14.21
N GLN A 167 -5.84 -6.70 -14.36
CA GLN A 167 -4.44 -6.44 -14.66
C GLN A 167 -4.33 -5.89 -16.09
N LEU A 168 -3.54 -4.84 -16.25
CA LEU A 168 -3.36 -4.15 -17.52
C LEU A 168 -1.96 -4.32 -18.09
N SER A 169 -0.91 -4.43 -17.28
CA SER A 169 0.43 -4.62 -17.82
C SER A 169 0.61 -6.02 -18.39
N ASN A 170 1.14 -6.11 -19.61
CA ASN A 170 1.64 -7.33 -20.23
C ASN A 170 3.12 -7.61 -19.92
N ARG A 171 3.77 -6.86 -19.01
CA ARG A 171 5.20 -7.03 -18.69
C ARG A 171 5.48 -7.21 -17.20
N LEU A 172 4.46 -7.08 -16.36
CA LEU A 172 4.61 -7.08 -14.91
C LEU A 172 3.68 -8.12 -14.29
N LEU A 173 4.23 -8.97 -13.42
CA LEU A 173 3.45 -9.82 -12.53
C LEU A 173 2.93 -9.01 -11.34
N VAL A 174 1.66 -9.24 -10.99
CA VAL A 174 1.05 -8.68 -9.77
C VAL A 174 0.71 -9.83 -8.82
N PRO A 175 1.66 -10.24 -7.95
CA PRO A 175 1.43 -11.33 -7.00
C PRO A 175 0.49 -10.91 -5.85
N PRO A 176 -0.27 -11.86 -5.28
CA PRO A 176 -1.17 -11.58 -4.16
C PRO A 176 -0.48 -11.08 -2.90
N ASP A 177 0.79 -11.44 -2.68
CA ASP A 177 1.53 -10.97 -1.52
C ASP A 177 2.16 -9.59 -1.69
N GLY A 178 1.87 -8.86 -2.78
CA GLY A 178 2.41 -7.54 -3.08
C GLY A 178 3.74 -7.57 -3.84
N LEU A 179 4.12 -6.44 -4.43
CA LEU A 179 5.27 -6.30 -5.32
C LEU A 179 6.55 -6.06 -4.49
N PRO A 180 7.54 -6.98 -4.48
CA PRO A 180 8.85 -6.73 -3.91
C PRO A 180 9.74 -5.81 -4.75
N PHE A 181 10.81 -5.32 -4.13
CA PHE A 181 11.85 -4.47 -4.70
C PHE A 181 13.16 -5.25 -4.85
N ALA A 182 14.04 -4.74 -5.70
CA ALA A 182 15.39 -5.25 -5.83
C ALA A 182 16.25 -4.79 -4.64
N GLY A 183 16.98 -5.72 -4.02
CA GLY A 183 17.90 -5.40 -2.92
C GLY A 183 17.19 -4.83 -1.69
N GLU A 184 17.88 -3.93 -0.99
CA GLU A 184 17.35 -3.22 0.19
C GLU A 184 17.26 -1.72 -0.13
N PRO A 185 16.07 -1.21 -0.51
CA PRO A 185 15.87 0.21 -0.70
C PRO A 185 16.24 1.01 0.55
N ASP A 186 16.80 2.21 0.36
CA ASP A 186 17.25 3.11 1.42
C ASP A 186 16.80 4.55 1.17
N GLY A 187 15.49 4.73 1.02
CA GLY A 187 14.88 6.04 0.75
C GLY A 187 14.75 6.38 -0.74
N ASP A 188 15.05 5.44 -1.64
CA ASP A 188 14.70 5.60 -3.06
C ASP A 188 13.17 5.63 -3.24
N PHE A 189 12.66 6.40 -4.20
CA PHE A 189 11.24 6.66 -4.36
C PHE A 189 10.55 5.66 -5.30
N LEU A 190 9.36 5.20 -4.91
CA LEU A 190 8.38 4.68 -5.85
C LEU A 190 7.40 5.81 -6.19
N GLY A 191 7.33 6.18 -7.47
CA GLY A 191 6.23 7.01 -7.95
C GLY A 191 5.03 6.14 -8.22
N TYR A 192 3.85 6.56 -7.77
CA TYR A 192 2.62 5.93 -8.23
C TYR A 192 1.48 6.93 -8.34
N ALA A 193 0.57 6.62 -9.25
CA ALA A 193 -0.61 7.42 -9.51
C ALA A 193 -1.85 6.56 -9.66
N TRP A 194 -2.99 7.14 -9.35
CA TRP A 194 -4.31 6.63 -9.69
C TRP A 194 -5.01 7.63 -10.60
N MET A 195 -5.47 7.19 -11.77
CA MET A 195 -6.17 8.02 -12.75
C MET A 195 -7.46 7.34 -13.22
N ALA A 196 -8.58 8.06 -13.20
CA ALA A 196 -9.91 7.57 -13.57
C ALA A 196 -10.08 7.49 -15.10
N LEU A 197 -9.40 6.54 -15.74
CA LEU A 197 -9.45 6.37 -17.20
C LEU A 197 -10.74 5.67 -17.67
N PRO A 198 -11.24 6.01 -18.86
CA PRO A 198 -12.55 5.61 -19.39
C PRO A 198 -12.55 4.34 -20.24
N PHE A 199 -12.09 3.21 -19.71
CA PHE A 199 -11.92 2.01 -20.54
C PHE A 199 -13.22 1.54 -21.23
N THR A 200 -14.38 1.80 -20.61
CA THR A 200 -15.70 1.43 -21.13
C THR A 200 -16.68 2.59 -21.14
N ASP A 201 -17.71 2.50 -21.99
CA ASP A 201 -18.79 3.49 -22.00
C ASP A 201 -19.64 3.37 -20.74
N PRO A 202 -20.19 4.49 -20.22
CA PRO A 202 -21.11 4.44 -19.09
C PRO A 202 -22.34 3.61 -19.46
N VAL A 203 -22.80 2.82 -18.49
CA VAL A 203 -23.98 1.97 -18.64
C VAL A 203 -25.17 2.69 -18.00
N PRO A 204 -26.23 3.04 -18.75
CA PRO A 204 -27.40 3.67 -18.18
C PRO A 204 -28.17 2.68 -17.30
N ALA A 205 -28.93 3.22 -16.34
CA ALA A 205 -29.84 2.41 -15.53
C ALA A 205 -30.85 1.69 -16.44
N ARG A 206 -30.96 0.37 -16.31
CA ARG A 206 -31.91 -0.45 -17.11
C ARG A 206 -32.38 -1.65 -16.32
N GLY A 207 -33.69 -1.90 -16.34
CA GLY A 207 -34.28 -3.09 -15.72
C GLY A 207 -34.06 -3.16 -14.21
N GLY A 208 -34.04 -2.02 -13.52
CA GLY A 208 -33.82 -1.94 -12.07
C GLY A 208 -32.37 -2.08 -11.63
N ARG A 209 -31.40 -2.12 -12.56
CA ARG A 209 -29.96 -2.10 -12.26
C ARG A 209 -29.41 -0.68 -12.18
N ALA A 210 -28.47 -0.48 -11.27
CA ALA A 210 -27.76 0.75 -11.05
C ALA A 210 -27.01 1.18 -12.31
N PRO A 211 -26.97 2.49 -12.62
CA PRO A 211 -26.08 2.99 -13.65
C PRO A 211 -24.62 2.76 -13.24
N THR A 212 -23.74 2.59 -14.22
CA THR A 212 -22.30 2.50 -14.02
C THR A 212 -21.62 3.62 -14.80
N GLY A 213 -20.83 4.43 -14.11
CA GLY A 213 -20.05 5.49 -14.72
C GLY A 213 -18.82 4.98 -15.49
N PRO A 214 -18.08 5.89 -16.16
CA PRO A 214 -16.97 5.51 -17.01
C PRO A 214 -15.64 5.29 -16.25
N ASN A 215 -15.54 5.69 -14.97
CA ASN A 215 -14.26 5.82 -14.29
C ASN A 215 -13.68 4.45 -13.92
N SER A 216 -12.62 4.07 -14.62
CA SER A 216 -11.78 2.92 -14.28
C SER A 216 -10.50 3.44 -13.64
N TRP A 217 -10.46 3.45 -12.31
CA TRP A 217 -9.31 3.93 -11.56
C TRP A 217 -8.10 3.04 -11.85
N THR A 218 -7.12 3.60 -12.55
CA THR A 218 -5.96 2.92 -13.14
C THR A 218 -4.70 3.30 -12.37
N CYS A 219 -3.99 2.30 -11.87
CA CYS A 219 -2.72 2.49 -11.19
C CYS A 219 -1.58 2.59 -12.20
N PHE A 220 -0.77 3.65 -12.10
CA PHE A 220 0.50 3.81 -12.79
C PHE A 220 1.63 3.72 -11.78
N LEU A 221 2.73 3.08 -12.17
CA LEU A 221 3.98 3.08 -11.43
C LEU A 221 5.06 3.87 -12.18
N ALA A 222 5.96 4.47 -11.43
CA ALA A 222 7.24 4.98 -11.87
C ALA A 222 8.33 4.41 -10.96
N ALA A 223 8.96 3.34 -11.44
CA ALA A 223 10.15 2.72 -10.89
C ALA A 223 11.29 2.83 -11.92
N ASP A 224 12.53 2.57 -11.49
CA ASP A 224 13.68 2.73 -12.37
C ASP A 224 13.62 1.76 -13.57
N ASN A 225 13.25 0.50 -13.32
CA ASN A 225 13.15 -0.58 -14.31
C ASN A 225 11.73 -0.83 -14.84
N PHE A 226 10.73 -0.05 -14.45
CA PHE A 226 9.36 -0.16 -14.96
C PHE A 226 8.59 1.16 -14.77
N LYS A 227 7.95 1.65 -15.82
CA LYS A 227 7.07 2.82 -15.80
C LYS A 227 5.83 2.56 -16.64
N GLY A 228 4.64 2.86 -16.13
CA GLY A 228 3.40 2.69 -16.88
C GLY A 228 2.24 2.11 -16.06
N PRO A 229 1.09 1.85 -16.69
CA PRO A 229 -0.08 1.38 -15.99
C PRO A 229 -0.01 -0.13 -15.72
N ILE A 230 -0.45 -0.54 -14.53
CA ILE A 230 -0.33 -1.94 -14.06
C ILE A 230 -1.68 -2.66 -13.95
N ALA A 231 -2.73 -1.96 -13.55
CA ALA A 231 -4.08 -2.50 -13.39
C ALA A 231 -5.12 -1.38 -13.25
N PHE A 232 -6.41 -1.70 -13.42
CA PHE A 232 -7.50 -0.80 -13.10
C PHE A 232 -8.69 -1.50 -12.44
N PHE A 233 -9.39 -0.77 -11.57
CA PHE A 233 -10.65 -1.25 -11.02
C PHE A 233 -11.76 -1.13 -12.06
N VAL A 234 -12.44 -2.25 -12.33
CA VAL A 234 -13.58 -2.28 -13.26
C VAL A 234 -14.72 -1.45 -12.67
N PRO A 235 -15.33 -0.50 -13.41
CA PRO A 235 -16.33 0.44 -12.86
C PRO A 235 -17.49 -0.25 -12.12
N GLU A 236 -17.99 -1.38 -12.64
CA GLU A 236 -19.06 -2.17 -12.02
C GLU A 236 -18.73 -2.66 -10.60
N THR A 237 -17.45 -2.72 -10.22
CA THR A 237 -16.98 -3.04 -8.85
C THR A 237 -17.54 -2.05 -7.83
N TRP A 238 -17.59 -0.76 -8.20
CA TRP A 238 -18.06 0.32 -7.34
C TRP A 238 -19.58 0.48 -7.39
N SER A 239 -20.19 0.36 -8.58
CA SER A 239 -21.62 0.66 -8.74
C SER A 239 -22.54 -0.45 -8.19
N LYS A 240 -22.06 -1.71 -8.13
CA LYS A 240 -22.91 -2.87 -7.77
C LYS A 240 -23.46 -2.83 -6.34
N ILE A 241 -22.89 -2.06 -5.43
CA ILE A 241 -23.42 -1.91 -4.06
C ILE A 241 -24.88 -1.43 -4.07
N ALA A 242 -25.23 -0.53 -4.98
CA ALA A 242 -26.59 0.00 -5.07
C ALA A 242 -27.62 -1.08 -5.43
N ASP A 243 -27.25 -2.02 -6.31
CA ASP A 243 -28.08 -3.17 -6.68
C ASP A 243 -28.20 -4.18 -5.54
N LEU A 244 -27.08 -4.49 -4.88
CA LEU A 244 -27.00 -5.50 -3.82
C LEU A 244 -27.88 -5.13 -2.62
N PHE A 245 -27.90 -3.86 -2.24
CA PHE A 245 -28.70 -3.35 -1.13
C PHE A 245 -30.03 -2.74 -1.55
N ARG A 246 -30.33 -2.71 -2.86
CA ARG A 246 -31.56 -2.10 -3.43
C ARG A 246 -31.77 -0.67 -2.97
N GLU A 247 -30.70 0.13 -3.02
CA GLU A 247 -30.69 1.51 -2.52
C GLU A 247 -30.44 2.50 -3.68
N PRO A 248 -31.51 3.05 -4.30
CA PRO A 248 -31.37 3.99 -5.41
C PRO A 248 -30.59 5.26 -5.07
N TYR A 249 -30.51 5.64 -3.78
CA TYR A 249 -29.71 6.77 -3.34
C TYR A 249 -28.21 6.60 -3.68
N LEU A 250 -27.74 5.36 -3.76
CA LEU A 250 -26.34 5.04 -4.10
C LEU A 250 -26.02 5.15 -5.60
N HIS A 251 -27.02 5.31 -6.47
CA HIS A 251 -26.79 5.46 -7.90
C HIS A 251 -25.89 6.68 -8.20
N GLY A 252 -24.75 6.43 -8.86
CA GLY A 252 -23.78 7.47 -9.21
C GLY A 252 -23.06 8.10 -8.01
N ARG A 253 -23.11 7.49 -6.82
CA ARG A 253 -22.36 7.92 -5.62
C ARG A 253 -20.96 7.31 -5.54
N GLY A 254 -20.69 6.25 -6.31
CA GLY A 254 -19.45 5.49 -6.25
C GLY A 254 -18.30 6.09 -7.06
N LEU A 255 -17.10 5.51 -6.87
CA LEU A 255 -15.88 5.88 -7.58
C LEU A 255 -15.94 5.61 -9.10
N ASP A 256 -16.91 4.83 -9.57
CA ASP A 256 -17.20 4.67 -11.00
C ASP A 256 -17.70 5.96 -11.67
N SER A 257 -18.28 6.88 -10.88
CA SER A 257 -18.97 8.07 -11.37
C SER A 257 -18.45 9.37 -10.75
N ARG A 258 -18.08 9.36 -9.46
CA ARG A 258 -17.66 10.56 -8.74
C ARG A 258 -16.17 10.85 -8.90
N PRO A 259 -15.77 12.14 -8.88
CA PRO A 259 -14.38 12.52 -8.65
C PRO A 259 -13.87 11.96 -7.32
N GLY A 260 -12.58 11.68 -7.23
CA GLY A 260 -11.90 11.25 -6.02
C GLY A 260 -11.49 12.41 -5.13
N LEU A 261 -11.67 12.25 -3.82
CA LEU A 261 -11.17 13.13 -2.78
C LEU A 261 -9.95 12.51 -2.11
N MET A 262 -8.88 13.31 -1.99
CA MET A 262 -7.71 12.99 -1.18
C MET A 262 -7.32 14.22 -0.37
N ASN A 263 -7.20 14.10 0.96
CA ASN A 263 -6.90 15.22 1.86
C ASN A 263 -5.45 15.24 2.41
N GLY A 264 -4.58 14.39 1.87
CA GLY A 264 -3.23 14.15 2.37
C GLY A 264 -2.91 12.66 2.43
N GLY A 265 -1.87 12.32 3.18
CA GLY A 265 -1.38 10.95 3.31
C GLY A 265 -0.69 10.70 4.65
N ALA A 266 -0.45 9.44 4.96
CA ALA A 266 0.22 9.06 6.19
C ALA A 266 0.97 7.72 6.07
N MET A 267 2.00 7.59 6.88
CA MET A 267 2.49 6.30 7.37
C MET A 267 1.60 5.88 8.54
N GLU A 268 0.87 4.78 8.36
CA GLU A 268 -0.02 4.19 9.35
C GLU A 268 0.74 3.14 10.17
N ILE A 269 0.93 3.41 11.46
CA ILE A 269 1.49 2.46 12.40
C ILE A 269 0.32 1.74 13.07
N ASN A 270 -0.09 0.61 12.49
CA ASN A 270 -1.23 -0.16 13.02
C ASN A 270 -0.80 -1.10 14.16
N THR A 271 0.31 -1.82 14.00
CA THR A 271 0.73 -2.83 14.98
C THR A 271 2.24 -2.98 14.98
N VAL A 272 2.89 -2.64 16.08
CA VAL A 272 4.30 -2.97 16.33
C VAL A 272 4.38 -3.78 17.62
N PRO A 273 5.17 -4.87 17.70
CA PRO A 273 5.28 -5.63 18.93
C PRO A 273 6.04 -4.83 20.00
N GLN A 274 5.87 -5.21 21.26
CA GLN A 274 6.72 -4.75 22.36
C GLN A 274 7.15 -5.94 23.23
N LEU A 275 8.30 -5.82 23.86
CA LEU A 275 8.74 -6.65 24.97
C LEU A 275 8.53 -5.86 26.26
N VAL A 276 7.92 -6.47 27.27
CA VAL A 276 7.65 -5.83 28.57
C VAL A 276 8.36 -6.58 29.68
N ALA A 277 9.02 -5.86 30.58
CA ALA A 277 9.71 -6.40 31.76
C ALA A 277 9.55 -5.48 32.97
N ARG A 278 9.94 -5.96 34.15
CA ARG A 278 9.98 -5.17 35.39
C ARG A 278 11.38 -5.14 35.98
N ASP A 279 11.75 -4.02 36.57
CA ASP A 279 12.98 -3.91 37.35
C ASP A 279 12.80 -4.41 38.80
N ALA A 280 13.89 -4.39 39.58
CA ALA A 280 13.88 -4.85 40.97
C ALA A 280 12.99 -4.01 41.90
N ALA A 281 12.65 -2.77 41.51
CA ALA A 281 11.73 -1.89 42.22
C ALA A 281 10.27 -2.11 41.80
N GLY A 282 10.00 -3.04 40.88
CA GLY A 282 8.67 -3.35 40.37
C GLY A 282 8.15 -2.39 39.31
N ARG A 283 8.97 -1.44 38.83
CA ARG A 283 8.61 -0.51 37.76
C ARG A 283 8.61 -1.26 36.42
N SER A 284 7.61 -0.99 35.58
CA SER A 284 7.49 -1.61 34.27
C SER A 284 8.20 -0.80 33.19
N TRP A 285 8.78 -1.51 32.24
CA TRP A 285 9.52 -0.98 31.10
C TRP A 285 9.11 -1.74 29.85
N SER A 286 9.18 -1.10 28.69
CA SER A 286 8.99 -1.75 27.41
C SER A 286 10.05 -1.38 26.38
N LYS A 287 10.24 -2.29 25.44
CA LYS A 287 11.08 -2.14 24.25
C LYS A 287 10.24 -2.42 23.02
N ILE A 288 10.38 -1.62 21.96
CA ILE A 288 9.87 -1.94 20.62
C ILE A 288 11.03 -2.37 19.69
N PRO A 289 10.77 -2.96 18.51
CA PRO A 289 11.81 -3.18 17.51
C PRO A 289 12.49 -1.88 17.11
N SER A 290 13.76 -1.95 16.70
CA SER A 290 14.41 -0.76 16.16
C SER A 290 13.79 -0.40 14.81
N LEU A 291 13.14 0.76 14.75
CA LEU A 291 12.60 1.34 13.53
C LEU A 291 13.61 2.33 12.96
N ARG A 292 14.03 2.10 11.72
CA ARG A 292 15.07 2.86 11.02
C ARG A 292 14.46 3.74 9.93
N PHE A 293 15.03 4.90 9.71
CA PHE A 293 14.61 5.85 8.67
C PHE A 293 15.82 6.32 7.86
N PRO A 294 15.65 6.54 6.54
CA PRO A 294 16.73 6.94 5.65
C PRO A 294 16.98 8.45 5.81
N ILE A 295 17.92 8.82 6.68
CA ILE A 295 18.27 10.24 6.89
C ILE A 295 19.45 10.67 6.02
N ASP A 296 19.42 11.91 5.57
CA ASP A 296 20.58 12.58 4.99
C ASP A 296 21.56 13.07 6.06
N ASP A 297 22.66 13.65 5.60
CA ASP A 297 23.71 14.29 6.39
C ASP A 297 23.25 15.52 7.21
N ARG A 298 22.00 15.99 6.99
CA ARG A 298 21.35 17.04 7.77
C ARG A 298 20.28 16.48 8.72
N GLY A 299 20.21 15.16 8.88
CA GLY A 299 19.23 14.50 9.74
C GLY A 299 17.81 14.51 9.18
N ARG A 300 17.62 14.71 7.87
CA ARG A 300 16.30 14.73 7.21
C ARG A 300 16.01 13.38 6.57
N ALA A 301 14.87 12.78 6.85
CA ALA A 301 14.32 11.71 6.03
C ALA A 301 13.20 12.28 5.16
N VAL A 302 13.42 12.35 3.85
CA VAL A 302 12.37 12.74 2.88
C VAL A 302 11.52 11.52 2.58
N LEU A 303 10.21 11.61 2.84
CA LEU A 303 9.30 10.46 2.75
C LEU A 303 8.28 10.59 1.63
N VAL A 304 7.87 11.82 1.30
CA VAL A 304 6.90 12.11 0.25
C VAL A 304 7.29 13.36 -0.52
N GLU A 305 7.15 13.31 -1.85
CA GLU A 305 7.25 14.50 -2.69
C GLU A 305 6.25 14.48 -3.86
N ASP A 306 6.10 15.64 -4.49
CA ASP A 306 5.35 15.85 -5.74
C ASP A 306 3.88 15.42 -5.73
N VAL A 307 3.21 15.60 -4.59
CA VAL A 307 1.77 15.36 -4.46
C VAL A 307 1.01 16.24 -5.45
N THR A 308 0.38 15.61 -6.43
CA THR A 308 -0.25 16.28 -7.58
C THR A 308 -1.63 15.72 -7.84
N TYR A 309 -2.63 16.61 -7.84
CA TYR A 309 -3.99 16.32 -8.26
C TYR A 309 -4.13 16.51 -9.76
N TRP A 310 -4.90 15.64 -10.42
CA TRP A 310 -5.02 15.61 -11.87
C TRP A 310 -6.46 15.84 -12.32
N SER A 311 -6.63 16.76 -13.26
CA SER A 311 -7.89 16.98 -13.96
C SER A 311 -8.03 16.07 -15.18
N ARG A 312 -9.18 16.13 -15.85
CA ARG A 312 -9.39 15.39 -17.10
C ARG A 312 -8.38 15.74 -18.20
N ALA A 313 -7.92 16.99 -18.22
CA ALA A 313 -6.95 17.47 -19.20
C ALA A 313 -5.58 16.81 -19.06
N ALA A 314 -5.30 16.13 -17.94
CA ALA A 314 -4.04 15.43 -17.72
C ALA A 314 -3.87 14.24 -18.65
N LEU A 315 -4.93 13.43 -18.85
CA LEU A 315 -4.85 12.22 -19.69
C LEU A 315 -6.23 11.68 -20.11
N TRP A 316 -7.26 11.91 -19.31
CA TRP A 316 -8.61 11.39 -19.59
C TRP A 316 -9.07 11.85 -20.98
N ASP A 317 -9.14 13.15 -21.25
CA ASP A 317 -9.74 13.63 -22.51
C ASP A 317 -9.06 13.08 -23.76
N GLU A 318 -7.73 12.96 -23.75
CA GLU A 318 -6.97 12.35 -24.84
C GLU A 318 -7.22 10.84 -24.96
N PHE A 319 -7.29 10.14 -23.82
CA PHE A 319 -7.64 8.72 -23.81
C PHE A 319 -9.07 8.49 -24.35
N LEU A 320 -10.03 9.37 -24.05
CA LEU A 320 -11.38 9.32 -24.64
C LEU A 320 -11.30 9.41 -26.15
N ALA A 321 -10.60 10.43 -26.63
CA ALA A 321 -10.50 10.74 -28.05
C ALA A 321 -9.90 9.54 -28.79
N TRP A 322 -8.85 8.93 -28.24
CA TRP A 322 -8.24 7.72 -28.81
C TRP A 322 -9.16 6.52 -28.88
N ARG A 323 -9.92 6.28 -27.80
CA ARG A 323 -10.94 5.22 -27.78
C ARG A 323 -12.03 5.48 -28.82
N ARG A 324 -12.31 6.75 -29.16
CA ARG A 324 -13.25 7.18 -30.20
C ARG A 324 -12.62 7.33 -31.59
N GLY A 325 -11.43 6.77 -31.81
CA GLY A 325 -10.78 6.73 -33.13
C GLY A 325 -9.81 7.89 -33.41
N GLY A 326 -9.56 8.76 -32.43
CA GLY A 326 -8.50 9.76 -32.47
C GLY A 326 -7.09 9.14 -32.40
N PRO A 327 -6.03 9.97 -32.43
CA PRO A 327 -4.65 9.51 -32.34
C PRO A 327 -4.36 8.89 -30.96
N ALA A 328 -3.37 7.99 -30.90
CA ALA A 328 -2.91 7.43 -29.64
C ALA A 328 -2.19 8.49 -28.80
N PRO A 329 -2.57 8.72 -27.53
CA PRO A 329 -1.83 9.60 -26.64
C PRO A 329 -0.51 8.96 -26.24
N SER A 330 0.46 9.78 -25.85
CA SER A 330 1.72 9.30 -25.28
C SER A 330 1.51 8.51 -23.98
N GLY A 331 0.41 8.79 -23.28
CA GLY A 331 0.10 8.29 -21.94
C GLY A 331 0.68 9.15 -20.82
N ALA A 332 1.57 10.09 -21.14
CA ALA A 332 2.16 10.99 -20.15
C ALA A 332 1.11 11.97 -19.60
N PHE A 333 1.16 12.19 -18.29
CA PHE A 333 0.24 13.09 -17.61
C PHE A 333 0.62 14.53 -17.95
N SER A 334 -0.30 15.23 -18.63
CA SER A 334 -0.09 16.59 -19.08
C SER A 334 -0.04 17.57 -17.90
N PRO A 335 0.99 18.44 -17.82
CA PRO A 335 1.08 19.45 -16.76
C PRO A 335 -0.06 20.48 -16.82
N ASN A 336 -0.76 20.61 -17.95
CA ASN A 336 -1.93 21.47 -18.08
C ASN A 336 -3.11 21.01 -17.22
N GLY A 337 -3.15 19.73 -16.86
CA GLY A 337 -4.15 19.18 -15.94
C GLY A 337 -3.64 19.01 -14.51
N ALA A 338 -2.50 19.60 -14.15
CA ALA A 338 -1.84 19.40 -12.87
C ALA A 338 -2.18 20.50 -11.85
N PHE A 339 -2.52 20.09 -10.63
CA PHE A 339 -2.47 20.94 -9.45
C PHE A 339 -1.48 20.31 -8.45
N ARG A 340 -0.25 20.86 -8.39
CA ARG A 340 0.78 20.43 -7.43
C ARG A 340 0.50 21.06 -6.07
N ALA A 341 0.26 20.22 -5.07
CA ALA A 341 -0.18 20.65 -3.76
C ALA A 341 0.98 21.15 -2.90
N ARG A 342 0.74 22.20 -2.12
CA ARG A 342 1.61 22.53 -0.99
C ARG A 342 1.31 21.58 0.16
N LEU A 343 2.36 21.10 0.82
CA LEU A 343 2.24 20.19 1.95
C LEU A 343 2.20 20.97 3.26
N LEU A 344 1.48 20.43 4.23
CA LEU A 344 1.39 20.92 5.60
C LEU A 344 1.65 19.75 6.54
N THR A 345 2.16 20.04 7.73
CA THR A 345 2.50 19.00 8.69
C THR A 345 2.09 19.37 10.11
N ARG A 346 2.06 18.36 10.98
CA ARG A 346 1.78 18.50 12.41
C ARG A 346 2.58 17.47 13.18
N THR A 347 2.91 17.79 14.43
CA THR A 347 3.56 16.85 15.33
C THR A 347 2.71 15.58 15.49
N PRO A 348 3.29 14.38 15.24
CA PRO A 348 2.57 13.12 15.34
C PRO A 348 2.34 12.75 16.81
N ALA A 349 1.25 12.05 17.06
CA ALA A 349 0.95 11.44 18.35
C ALA A 349 0.97 9.92 18.22
N PHE A 350 1.46 9.27 19.27
CA PHE A 350 1.58 7.82 19.33
C PHE A 350 1.00 7.29 20.64
N ASP A 351 0.54 6.05 20.60
CA ASP A 351 0.13 5.32 21.78
C ASP A 351 0.80 3.93 21.86
N GLN A 352 0.92 3.43 23.09
CA GLN A 352 1.35 2.08 23.40
C GLN A 352 0.41 1.51 24.45
N ASP A 353 -0.14 0.32 24.19
CA ASP A 353 -1.24 -0.28 24.96
C ASP A 353 -2.46 0.67 25.15
N GLY A 354 -2.72 1.57 24.20
CA GLY A 354 -3.80 2.56 24.30
C GLY A 354 -3.52 3.73 25.24
N LEU A 355 -2.28 3.86 25.74
CA LEU A 355 -1.82 5.00 26.54
C LEU A 355 -0.89 5.89 25.72
N PRO A 356 -0.96 7.22 25.88
CA PRO A 356 -0.12 8.15 25.12
C PRO A 356 1.37 7.93 25.39
N ILE A 357 2.17 8.11 24.35
CA ILE A 357 3.63 8.17 24.43
C ILE A 357 4.09 9.62 24.41
N GLU A 358 4.97 9.97 25.36
CA GLU A 358 5.63 11.27 25.47
C GLU A 358 7.13 11.16 25.17
N GLY A 359 7.78 12.28 24.81
CA GLY A 359 9.22 12.36 24.53
C GLY A 359 9.63 12.09 23.07
N VAL A 360 8.77 11.46 22.25
CA VAL A 360 9.11 11.17 20.84
C VAL A 360 9.41 12.43 20.04
N ALA A 361 8.64 13.50 20.26
CA ALA A 361 8.82 14.78 19.57
C ALA A 361 10.17 15.45 19.89
N GLU A 362 10.84 15.08 20.98
CA GLU A 362 12.20 15.59 21.29
C GLU A 362 13.28 14.88 20.47
N THR A 363 12.97 13.70 19.90
CA THR A 363 13.89 12.95 19.04
C THR A 363 13.76 13.36 17.57
N PHE A 364 12.54 13.46 17.07
CA PHE A 364 12.28 13.94 15.72
C PHE A 364 10.89 14.57 15.64
N ASP A 365 10.67 15.40 14.62
CA ASP A 365 9.33 15.84 14.25
C ASP A 365 9.16 15.77 12.73
N THR A 366 7.94 15.92 12.27
CA THR A 366 7.62 16.09 10.86
C THR A 366 8.00 17.48 10.36
N ALA A 367 8.40 17.58 9.10
CA ALA A 367 8.73 18.84 8.46
C ALA A 367 8.27 18.86 6.99
N VAL A 368 7.99 20.07 6.50
CA VAL A 368 7.93 20.37 5.07
C VAL A 368 9.23 21.11 4.73
N PHE A 369 10.00 20.57 3.80
CA PHE A 369 11.32 21.07 3.45
C PHE A 369 11.25 22.20 2.40
N PRO A 370 12.35 22.96 2.17
CA PRO A 370 12.33 24.11 1.27
C PRO A 370 11.93 23.82 -0.19
N ASP A 371 12.12 22.59 -0.66
CA ASP A 371 11.71 22.11 -1.99
C ASP A 371 10.24 21.66 -2.06
N GLY A 372 9.52 21.74 -0.93
CA GLY A 372 8.11 21.33 -0.82
C GLY A 372 7.91 19.84 -0.55
N SER A 373 8.98 19.05 -0.41
CA SER A 373 8.89 17.66 0.04
C SER A 373 8.55 17.58 1.53
N TRP A 374 8.00 16.45 1.95
CA TRP A 374 7.60 16.19 3.34
C TRP A 374 8.33 14.97 3.90
N GLY A 375 8.63 15.03 5.19
CA GLY A 375 9.19 13.90 5.91
C GLY A 375 9.48 14.22 7.37
N LEU A 376 10.61 13.72 7.87
CA LEU A 376 11.01 13.81 9.27
C LEU A 376 12.36 14.52 9.42
N ILE A 377 12.53 15.29 10.49
CA ILE A 377 13.79 15.93 10.88
C ILE A 377 14.20 15.44 12.28
N TRP A 378 15.38 14.84 12.39
CA TRP A 378 15.96 14.42 13.67
C TRP A 378 16.58 15.60 14.39
N LYS A 379 16.39 15.63 15.71
CA LYS A 379 16.92 16.64 16.61
C LYS A 379 18.15 16.10 17.34
N GLU A 380 19.07 16.98 17.70
CA GLU A 380 20.18 16.62 18.57
C GLU A 380 19.69 16.40 20.01
N GLY A 381 20.27 15.42 20.71
CA GLY A 381 20.01 15.19 22.13
C GLY A 381 18.69 14.50 22.49
N GLY A 382 17.99 13.92 21.51
CA GLY A 382 16.81 13.09 21.76
C GLY A 382 17.10 11.70 22.33
N ASP A 383 16.05 10.95 22.67
CA ASP A 383 16.11 9.63 23.30
C ASP A 383 16.50 8.48 22.34
N ALA A 384 16.85 8.81 21.09
CA ALA A 384 17.33 7.85 20.10
C ALA A 384 18.44 8.43 19.23
N PRO A 385 19.34 7.58 18.70
CA PRO A 385 20.28 8.01 17.67
C PRO A 385 19.58 8.57 16.42
N PRO A 386 20.23 9.48 15.67
CA PRO A 386 19.71 9.97 14.39
C PRO A 386 19.26 8.83 13.46
N GLY A 387 18.10 9.01 12.81
CA GLY A 387 17.50 8.01 11.92
C GLY A 387 16.81 6.85 12.64
N ARG A 388 16.70 6.87 13.98
CA ARG A 388 15.99 5.83 14.75
C ARG A 388 14.82 6.40 15.52
N PHE A 389 13.74 5.62 15.58
CA PHE A 389 12.62 5.89 16.49
C PHE A 389 13.01 5.49 17.94
N PRO A 390 12.55 6.22 18.98
CA PRO A 390 12.77 5.84 20.38
C PRO A 390 12.36 4.40 20.69
N GLN A 391 13.31 3.61 21.20
CA GLN A 391 13.11 2.17 21.31
C GLN A 391 12.55 1.74 22.68
N PHE A 392 12.86 2.50 23.73
CA PHE A 392 12.60 2.12 25.11
C PHE A 392 11.62 3.09 25.76
N PHE A 393 10.75 2.55 26.61
CA PHE A 393 9.74 3.34 27.31
C PHE A 393 9.65 2.95 28.78
N ARG A 394 9.70 3.96 29.64
CA ARG A 394 9.36 3.83 31.05
C ARG A 394 7.84 3.91 31.21
N HIS A 395 7.26 3.00 31.98
CA HIS A 395 5.83 3.01 32.27
C HIS A 395 5.57 3.88 33.48
N GLU A 396 4.74 4.89 33.29
CA GLU A 396 4.29 5.77 34.35
C GLU A 396 2.76 5.79 34.40
N ASP A 397 2.19 6.36 35.45
CA ASP A 397 0.73 6.38 35.61
C ASP A 397 0.08 7.15 34.44
N GLY A 398 -0.82 6.48 33.73
CA GLY A 398 -1.53 7.03 32.57
C GLY A 398 -0.72 7.27 31.29
N ARG A 399 0.60 6.99 31.24
CA ARG A 399 1.44 7.31 30.06
C ARG A 399 2.64 6.39 29.86
N ARG A 400 3.31 6.56 28.73
CA ARG A 400 4.62 5.96 28.41
C ARG A 400 5.60 7.07 28.08
N VAL A 401 6.80 7.01 28.65
CA VAL A 401 7.83 8.04 28.46
C VAL A 401 8.97 7.43 27.69
N ALA A 402 9.30 7.98 26.52
CA ALA A 402 10.50 7.63 25.78
C ALA A 402 11.74 7.89 26.65
N VAL A 403 12.69 6.97 26.62
CA VAL A 403 13.93 7.04 27.39
C VAL A 403 15.08 6.46 26.57
N SER A 404 16.29 6.89 26.89
CA SER A 404 17.51 6.34 26.30
C SER A 404 17.76 4.89 26.77
N ALA A 405 18.58 4.14 26.03
CA ALA A 405 18.94 2.77 26.40
C ALA A 405 19.65 2.71 27.77
N ASP A 406 20.49 3.69 28.08
CA ASP A 406 21.28 3.75 29.32
C ASP A 406 20.43 3.94 30.59
N GLU A 407 19.19 4.41 30.44
CA GLU A 407 18.23 4.54 31.54
C GLU A 407 17.50 3.23 31.87
N VAL A 408 17.54 2.25 30.97
CA VAL A 408 16.85 0.96 31.15
C VAL A 408 17.68 0.06 32.06
N PRO A 409 17.16 -0.37 33.23
CA PRO A 409 17.93 -1.19 34.15
C PRO A 409 18.33 -2.53 33.52
N ALA A 410 19.59 -2.91 33.63
CA ALA A 410 20.14 -4.12 33.01
C ALA A 410 19.44 -5.40 33.48
N GLU A 411 18.96 -5.43 34.73
CA GLU A 411 18.22 -6.57 35.28
C GLU A 411 16.87 -6.81 34.60
N THR A 412 16.35 -5.85 33.82
CA THR A 412 15.14 -6.07 33.01
C THR A 412 15.39 -7.04 31.85
N GLY A 413 16.65 -7.18 31.39
CA GLY A 413 17.03 -7.97 30.22
C GLY A 413 16.44 -7.47 28.89
N LEU A 414 15.87 -6.26 28.86
CA LEU A 414 15.21 -5.74 27.65
C LEU A 414 16.21 -5.44 26.53
N GLN A 415 17.40 -4.93 26.85
CA GLN A 415 18.38 -4.54 25.83
C GLN A 415 18.80 -5.73 24.95
N GLU A 416 18.97 -6.90 25.56
CA GLU A 416 19.41 -8.15 24.95
C GLU A 416 18.26 -8.94 24.32
N ALA A 417 17.02 -8.72 24.77
CA ALA A 417 15.87 -9.49 24.31
C ALA A 417 15.54 -9.22 22.83
N SER A 418 15.24 -10.30 22.10
CA SER A 418 14.91 -10.31 20.68
C SER A 418 13.41 -10.49 20.43
N PHE A 419 12.91 -9.91 19.34
CA PHE A 419 11.54 -10.10 18.88
C PHE A 419 11.39 -11.39 18.08
N GLU A 420 10.21 -11.99 18.17
CA GLU A 420 9.83 -13.16 17.38
C GLU A 420 9.84 -12.82 15.87
N PRO A 421 10.62 -13.54 15.05
CA PRO A 421 10.62 -13.34 13.61
C PRO A 421 9.31 -13.80 12.98
N ALA A 422 8.93 -13.20 11.85
CA ALA A 422 7.80 -13.66 11.07
C ALA A 422 8.11 -14.97 10.35
N GLY A 423 7.25 -15.97 10.51
CA GLY A 423 7.28 -17.18 9.69
C GLY A 423 6.73 -16.94 8.28
N ARG A 424 6.99 -17.91 7.38
CA ARG A 424 6.38 -17.95 6.05
C ARG A 424 4.95 -18.47 6.14
N GLY A 425 4.06 -17.92 5.33
CA GLY A 425 2.64 -18.28 5.31
C GLY A 425 2.28 -19.33 4.24
N PRO A 426 1.05 -19.84 4.28
CA PRO A 426 0.54 -20.79 3.29
C PRO A 426 0.43 -20.20 1.87
N ALA A 427 0.43 -21.07 0.86
CA ALA A 427 0.31 -20.65 -0.54
C ALA A 427 -1.01 -19.92 -0.84
N PHE A 428 -0.96 -18.90 -1.68
CA PHE A 428 -2.13 -18.39 -2.41
C PHE A 428 -2.39 -19.31 -3.60
N THR A 429 -3.64 -19.79 -3.78
CA THR A 429 -4.03 -20.67 -4.90
C THR A 429 -5.36 -20.28 -5.53
N SER A 430 -5.37 -20.02 -6.84
CA SER A 430 -6.59 -19.74 -7.58
C SER A 430 -7.53 -20.95 -7.63
N PRO A 431 -8.86 -20.75 -7.71
CA PRO A 431 -9.82 -21.81 -7.96
C PRO A 431 -9.55 -22.58 -9.24
N ALA A 432 -9.78 -23.90 -9.22
CA ALA A 432 -9.76 -24.75 -10.41
C ALA A 432 -11.15 -24.85 -11.09
N ARG A 433 -11.95 -23.78 -11.00
CA ARG A 433 -13.34 -23.71 -11.51
C ARG A 433 -13.74 -22.26 -11.78
N GLY A 434 -14.88 -22.09 -12.45
CA GLY A 434 -15.51 -20.77 -12.65
C GLY A 434 -14.67 -19.85 -13.52
N ALA A 435 -14.65 -18.56 -13.16
CA ALA A 435 -14.00 -17.49 -13.93
C ALA A 435 -12.51 -17.72 -14.23
N TRP A 436 -11.85 -18.61 -13.49
CA TRP A 436 -10.42 -18.91 -13.64
C TRP A 436 -10.10 -19.89 -14.77
N ILE A 437 -11.04 -20.77 -15.14
CA ILE A 437 -10.82 -21.84 -16.13
C ILE A 437 -11.71 -21.73 -17.37
N GLU A 438 -12.77 -20.92 -17.32
CA GLU A 438 -13.69 -20.72 -18.45
C GLU A 438 -13.87 -19.20 -18.68
N PRO A 439 -13.35 -18.65 -19.79
CA PRO A 439 -12.64 -19.33 -20.90
C PRO A 439 -11.23 -19.82 -20.53
N GLY A 440 -10.64 -19.31 -19.44
CA GLY A 440 -9.35 -19.76 -18.92
C GLY A 440 -8.13 -19.12 -19.61
N PRO A 441 -6.91 -19.55 -19.21
CA PRO A 441 -5.68 -19.01 -19.77
C PRO A 441 -5.43 -19.47 -21.20
N ALA A 442 -4.79 -18.62 -22.00
CA ALA A 442 -4.34 -18.93 -23.35
C ALA A 442 -2.99 -19.68 -23.38
N ALA A 443 -2.12 -19.46 -22.38
CA ALA A 443 -0.86 -20.19 -22.23
C ALA A 443 -0.40 -20.28 -20.77
N GLY A 444 0.45 -21.27 -20.47
CA GLY A 444 1.01 -21.54 -19.15
C GLY A 444 0.67 -22.94 -18.64
N PRO A 445 1.00 -23.26 -17.38
CA PRO A 445 1.62 -22.37 -16.40
C PRO A 445 3.12 -22.08 -16.67
N PHE A 446 3.56 -20.90 -16.25
CA PHE A 446 4.96 -20.48 -16.16
C PHE A 446 5.32 -20.24 -14.69
N THR A 447 6.61 -20.23 -14.35
CA THR A 447 7.07 -19.96 -12.97
C THR A 447 8.25 -19.01 -12.93
N THR A 448 8.36 -18.28 -11.81
CA THR A 448 9.53 -17.47 -11.43
C THR A 448 9.70 -17.51 -9.91
N VAL A 449 10.89 -17.15 -9.42
CA VAL A 449 11.17 -17.00 -7.98
C VAL A 449 11.48 -15.54 -7.72
N LEU A 450 10.70 -14.92 -6.83
CA LEU A 450 10.85 -13.53 -6.44
C LEU A 450 11.95 -13.37 -5.38
N GLY A 451 12.47 -12.14 -5.26
CA GLY A 451 13.45 -11.71 -4.25
C GLY A 451 12.97 -11.87 -2.81
N ASP A 452 11.67 -12.06 -2.60
CA ASP A 452 11.10 -12.44 -1.29
C ASP A 452 11.17 -13.95 -0.98
N GLY A 453 11.81 -14.72 -1.86
CA GLY A 453 11.97 -16.17 -1.82
C GLY A 453 10.70 -16.95 -2.16
N SER A 454 9.61 -16.29 -2.56
CA SER A 454 8.39 -16.99 -3.00
C SER A 454 8.50 -17.44 -4.46
N ARG A 455 7.93 -18.59 -4.77
CA ARG A 455 7.71 -19.06 -6.14
C ARG A 455 6.33 -18.58 -6.60
N VAL A 456 6.30 -17.90 -7.73
CA VAL A 456 5.07 -17.47 -8.40
C VAL A 456 4.83 -18.38 -9.60
N THR A 457 3.60 -18.88 -9.71
CA THR A 457 3.08 -19.55 -10.92
C THR A 457 2.04 -18.64 -11.57
N TYR A 458 2.20 -18.40 -12.87
CA TYR A 458 1.33 -17.51 -13.63
C TYR A 458 0.97 -18.08 -15.00
N CYS A 459 -0.14 -17.60 -15.56
CA CYS A 459 -0.61 -17.97 -16.88
C CYS A 459 -0.94 -16.71 -17.69
N TRP A 460 -0.83 -16.78 -19.01
CA TRP A 460 -1.20 -15.69 -19.90
C TRP A 460 -2.67 -15.80 -20.26
N TYR A 461 -3.44 -14.75 -19.95
CA TYR A 461 -4.83 -14.62 -20.34
C TYR A 461 -4.92 -13.61 -21.48
N ARG A 462 -5.78 -13.88 -22.46
CA ARG A 462 -6.27 -12.79 -23.32
C ARG A 462 -6.94 -11.77 -22.39
N PHE A 463 -6.74 -10.48 -22.63
CA PHE A 463 -7.09 -9.46 -21.65
C PHE A 463 -8.56 -9.54 -21.19
N ILE A 464 -9.50 -9.72 -22.13
CA ILE A 464 -10.93 -9.83 -21.80
C ILE A 464 -11.35 -11.18 -21.17
N ASP A 465 -10.45 -12.16 -21.21
CA ASP A 465 -10.65 -13.51 -20.66
C ASP A 465 -10.17 -13.61 -19.19
N GLN A 466 -9.62 -12.53 -18.63
CA GLN A 466 -9.28 -12.45 -17.21
C GLN A 466 -10.49 -12.81 -16.33
N PRO A 467 -10.29 -13.43 -15.15
CA PRO A 467 -11.37 -13.83 -14.26
C PRO A 467 -12.34 -12.69 -13.92
N VAL A 468 -11.82 -11.48 -13.71
CA VAL A 468 -12.61 -10.31 -13.31
C VAL A 468 -13.76 -9.99 -14.27
N PHE A 469 -13.61 -10.23 -15.56
CA PHE A 469 -14.63 -9.89 -16.55
C PHE A 469 -15.76 -10.92 -16.65
N GLN A 470 -15.52 -12.16 -16.21
CA GLN A 470 -16.47 -13.27 -16.42
C GLN A 470 -17.74 -13.13 -15.58
N GLN A 471 -17.70 -12.37 -14.49
CA GLN A 471 -18.87 -12.08 -13.67
C GLN A 471 -19.87 -11.12 -14.36
N TYR A 472 -19.44 -10.39 -15.39
CA TYR A 472 -20.26 -9.37 -16.05
C TYR A 472 -20.90 -9.88 -17.34
N ARG A 473 -22.21 -9.63 -17.48
CA ARG A 473 -22.97 -9.94 -18.71
C ARG A 473 -22.74 -8.89 -19.79
N TRP A 474 -21.49 -8.70 -20.19
CA TRP A 474 -21.13 -7.77 -21.27
C TRP A 474 -21.49 -8.36 -22.64
N SER A 475 -21.88 -7.47 -23.56
CA SER A 475 -22.08 -7.85 -24.96
C SER A 475 -20.74 -8.21 -25.60
N GLU A 476 -20.78 -9.06 -26.61
CA GLU A 476 -19.58 -9.43 -27.39
C GLU A 476 -18.93 -8.21 -28.04
N SER A 477 -19.71 -7.17 -28.40
CA SER A 477 -19.15 -5.90 -28.85
C SER A 477 -18.34 -5.21 -27.76
N LYS A 478 -18.89 -5.03 -26.55
CA LYS A 478 -18.19 -4.35 -25.44
C LYS A 478 -16.88 -5.08 -25.09
N LYS A 479 -16.92 -6.42 -25.11
CA LYS A 479 -15.73 -7.28 -24.91
C LYS A 479 -14.67 -7.06 -25.99
N ARG A 480 -15.06 -7.10 -27.26
CA ARG A 480 -14.16 -6.88 -28.40
C ARG A 480 -13.55 -5.47 -28.37
N ASP A 481 -14.36 -4.45 -28.14
CA ASP A 481 -13.91 -3.05 -28.17
C ASP A 481 -12.87 -2.79 -27.05
N LEU A 482 -13.05 -3.39 -25.86
CA LEU A 482 -12.06 -3.31 -24.78
C LEU A 482 -10.78 -4.08 -25.12
N GLN A 483 -10.90 -5.29 -25.67
CA GLN A 483 -9.75 -6.10 -26.11
C GLN A 483 -8.91 -5.34 -27.15
N GLU A 484 -9.54 -4.78 -28.19
CA GLU A 484 -8.87 -3.99 -29.23
C GLU A 484 -8.20 -2.73 -28.66
N LEU A 485 -8.84 -2.05 -27.71
CA LEU A 485 -8.23 -0.91 -27.02
C LEU A 485 -6.95 -1.32 -26.28
N VAL A 486 -7.00 -2.43 -25.53
CA VAL A 486 -5.85 -2.91 -24.77
C VAL A 486 -4.71 -3.39 -25.68
N GLU A 487 -5.02 -4.01 -26.80
CA GLU A 487 -4.01 -4.33 -27.80
C GLU A 487 -3.31 -3.08 -28.35
N ARG A 488 -4.06 -2.00 -28.62
CA ARG A 488 -3.47 -0.72 -29.02
C ARG A 488 -2.65 -0.11 -27.88
N LEU A 489 -3.10 -0.21 -26.64
CA LEU A 489 -2.38 0.23 -25.44
C LEU A 489 -1.02 -0.47 -25.31
N HIS A 490 -0.98 -1.80 -25.33
CA HIS A 490 0.26 -2.56 -25.23
C HIS A 490 1.29 -2.23 -26.32
N ARG A 491 0.84 -1.84 -27.51
CA ARG A 491 1.74 -1.43 -28.62
C ARG A 491 2.23 0.02 -28.47
N ALA A 492 1.40 0.91 -27.93
CA ALA A 492 1.71 2.34 -27.88
C ALA A 492 2.44 2.79 -26.61
N TRP A 493 2.25 2.04 -25.51
CA TRP A 493 2.67 2.42 -24.17
C TRP A 493 3.74 1.44 -23.65
N PRO A 494 5.04 1.75 -23.88
CA PRO A 494 6.14 0.90 -23.43
C PRO A 494 6.42 1.09 -21.93
N ILE A 495 7.20 0.18 -21.34
CA ILE A 495 7.48 0.19 -19.89
C ILE A 495 8.66 1.07 -19.46
N ASP A 496 9.28 1.79 -20.39
CA ASP A 496 10.50 2.58 -20.20
C ASP A 496 10.29 4.08 -20.49
N ARG A 497 9.05 4.50 -20.70
CA ARG A 497 8.65 5.90 -20.88
C ARG A 497 8.27 6.55 -19.56
N ASP A 498 8.54 7.85 -19.44
CA ASP A 498 8.02 8.66 -18.34
C ASP A 498 6.53 8.99 -18.55
N TYR A 499 5.67 8.36 -17.74
CA TYR A 499 4.23 8.64 -17.70
C TYR A 499 3.90 9.73 -16.67
N LEU A 500 4.65 9.74 -15.57
CA LEU A 500 4.62 10.78 -14.55
C LEU A 500 5.85 11.68 -14.75
N PRO A 501 5.78 12.98 -14.41
CA PRO A 501 6.98 13.80 -14.28
C PRO A 501 7.98 13.12 -13.34
N PRO A 502 9.30 13.14 -13.62
CA PRO A 502 10.30 12.54 -12.75
C PRO A 502 10.26 13.16 -11.34
N PRO A 503 10.74 12.42 -10.32
CA PRO A 503 10.80 12.94 -8.96
C PRO A 503 11.65 14.21 -8.90
N THR A 504 11.23 15.19 -8.10
CA THR A 504 11.97 16.44 -7.90
C THR A 504 13.35 16.17 -7.31
N SER A 505 13.49 15.12 -6.50
CA SER A 505 14.75 14.76 -5.86
C SER A 505 14.92 13.25 -5.70
N GLY A 506 16.12 12.81 -5.31
CA GLY A 506 16.40 11.39 -5.10
C GLY A 506 16.40 10.57 -6.38
N ARG A 507 16.22 9.25 -6.24
CA ARG A 507 16.23 8.27 -7.33
C ARG A 507 15.00 7.39 -7.25
N LEU A 508 14.64 6.78 -8.37
CA LEU A 508 13.59 5.78 -8.40
C LEU A 508 14.09 4.45 -7.84
N VAL A 509 13.26 3.80 -7.02
CA VAL A 509 13.49 2.42 -6.58
C VAL A 509 13.36 1.46 -7.77
N ARG A 510 14.05 0.33 -7.71
CA ARG A 510 13.91 -0.78 -8.66
C ARG A 510 12.93 -1.81 -8.13
N LEU A 511 11.94 -2.21 -8.94
CA LEU A 511 11.15 -3.42 -8.68
C LEU A 511 12.05 -4.65 -8.76
N ASP A 512 11.68 -5.71 -8.03
CA ASP A 512 12.31 -7.02 -8.21
C ASP A 512 12.28 -7.43 -9.69
N PRO A 513 13.44 -7.68 -10.34
CA PRO A 513 13.50 -8.05 -11.75
C PRO A 513 12.69 -9.31 -12.07
N ALA A 514 12.50 -10.22 -11.12
CA ALA A 514 11.72 -11.44 -11.31
C ALA A 514 10.22 -11.17 -11.52
N LEU A 515 9.72 -9.97 -11.20
CA LEU A 515 8.37 -9.52 -11.53
C LEU A 515 8.21 -9.15 -13.01
N LEU A 516 9.31 -8.82 -13.70
CA LEU A 516 9.29 -8.42 -15.09
C LEU A 516 9.36 -9.65 -15.99
N VAL A 517 8.32 -9.85 -16.81
CA VAL A 517 8.18 -11.02 -17.67
C VAL A 517 8.04 -10.62 -19.13
N GLU A 518 8.53 -11.49 -20.01
CA GLU A 518 8.40 -11.32 -21.45
C GLU A 518 7.15 -12.06 -21.95
N PRO A 519 6.31 -11.42 -22.79
CA PRO A 519 5.21 -12.10 -23.45
C PRO A 519 5.71 -13.24 -24.35
N PRO A 520 5.03 -14.40 -24.35
CA PRO A 520 5.28 -15.45 -25.34
C PRO A 520 5.09 -14.92 -26.76
N PRO A 521 5.75 -15.53 -27.77
CA PRO A 521 5.56 -15.17 -29.17
C PRO A 521 4.08 -15.15 -29.57
N GLY A 522 3.62 -14.05 -30.15
CA GLY A 522 2.23 -13.83 -30.55
C GLY A 522 1.30 -13.34 -29.44
N MET A 523 1.81 -13.13 -28.22
CA MET A 523 1.07 -12.58 -27.07
C MET A 523 1.57 -11.20 -26.64
N GLU A 524 2.37 -10.52 -27.48
CA GLU A 524 3.00 -9.23 -27.17
C GLU A 524 1.99 -8.10 -26.98
N ALA A 525 0.78 -8.25 -27.52
CA ALA A 525 -0.32 -7.30 -27.34
C ALA A 525 -1.64 -8.02 -27.07
N GLY A 526 -2.38 -7.53 -26.07
CA GLY A 526 -3.73 -8.00 -25.76
C GLY A 526 -3.79 -9.16 -24.78
N TYR A 527 -2.66 -9.53 -24.18
CA TYR A 527 -2.55 -10.59 -23.18
C TYR A 527 -1.85 -10.07 -21.93
N VAL A 528 -2.18 -10.63 -20.77
CA VAL A 528 -1.59 -10.25 -19.48
C VAL A 528 -1.22 -11.49 -18.66
N PRO A 529 -0.11 -11.45 -17.90
CA PRO A 529 0.32 -12.56 -17.07
C PRO A 529 -0.38 -12.53 -15.69
N ILE A 530 -1.36 -13.40 -15.47
CA ILE A 530 -2.11 -13.49 -14.22
C ILE A 530 -1.51 -14.54 -13.30
N VAL A 531 -1.21 -14.14 -12.06
CA VAL A 531 -0.73 -15.04 -11.01
C VAL A 531 -1.87 -15.96 -10.55
N VAL A 532 -1.64 -17.26 -10.67
CA VAL A 532 -2.58 -18.32 -10.25
C VAL A 532 -2.15 -19.01 -8.96
N ARG A 533 -0.86 -18.93 -8.61
CA ARG A 533 -0.34 -19.44 -7.33
C ARG A 533 0.88 -18.66 -6.88
N GLN A 534 1.00 -18.42 -5.59
CA GLN A 534 2.22 -17.93 -4.95
C GLN A 534 2.48 -18.74 -3.69
N GLU A 535 3.66 -19.35 -3.60
CA GLU A 535 4.02 -20.25 -2.51
C GLU A 535 5.45 -20.04 -2.05
N ASP A 536 5.83 -20.71 -0.97
CA ASP A 536 7.22 -20.74 -0.55
C ASP A 536 8.08 -21.37 -1.66
N GLY A 537 9.13 -20.67 -2.12
CA GLY A 537 10.00 -21.17 -3.18
C GLY A 537 10.85 -22.37 -2.75
N GLY A 538 10.95 -22.59 -1.44
CA GLY A 538 11.93 -23.46 -0.81
C GLY A 538 13.32 -22.85 -0.94
N SER A 539 14.15 -22.96 0.10
CA SER A 539 15.59 -22.76 -0.09
C SER A 539 16.04 -23.79 -1.14
N GLY A 540 16.43 -23.32 -2.33
CA GLY A 540 17.39 -24.08 -3.11
C GLY A 540 18.58 -24.28 -2.20
N GLY A 541 18.81 -25.54 -1.79
CA GLY A 541 19.92 -25.91 -0.92
C GLY A 541 21.27 -25.65 -1.56
#